data_AF-A0A329ZU07-F1
#
_entry.id   AF-A0A329ZU07-F1
#
_cell.length_a   1.000
_cell.length_b   1.000
_cell.length_c   1.000
_cell.angle_alpha   90.00
_cell.angle_beta   90.00
_cell.angle_gamma   90.00
#
_symmetry.space_group_name_H-M   'P 1'
#
loop_
_entity.id
_entity.type
_entity.pdbx_description
1 polymer ?
#
loop_
_entity_poly.entity_id
_entity_poly.type
_entity_poly.pdbx_seq_one_letter_code
_entity_poly.pdbx_strand_id
1 'polypeptide(L)'
;MENWLKIDDFCEATNLKRELVEKLIADKKLKSREENGVILVDATSSTNAIIKKEDVDVPVLSQETNAHIAFAEKTIGTILNLHEKVLEAKDDSIASLKDENKFLKDALYSMQELYDDDQKGAQFLREQLARSQEELETLKRKYRLMWGRAGDKVELSPLVKDESKKPDSQSQEEEDAK
;
A
#
# COMPACT_ATOMS: atom_id res chain seq x y z
N MET A 1 49.28 39.01 10.62
CA MET A 1 48.64 39.88 9.62
C MET A 1 47.29 40.28 10.19
N GLU A 2 47.17 41.51 10.67
CA GLU A 2 45.90 42.03 11.22
C GLU A 2 44.98 42.39 10.05
N ASN A 3 43.81 41.76 9.98
CA ASN A 3 42.88 41.91 8.86
C ASN A 3 41.69 42.75 9.32
N TRP A 4 41.77 44.05 9.08
CA TRP A 4 40.75 45.04 9.44
C TRP A 4 39.72 45.14 8.33
N LEU A 5 38.45 44.88 8.63
CA LEU A 5 37.34 44.93 7.68
C LEU A 5 36.33 46.00 8.08
N LYS A 6 35.68 46.63 7.09
CA LYS A 6 34.56 47.55 7.36
C LYS A 6 33.39 46.78 7.97
N ILE A 7 32.57 47.44 8.78
CA ILE A 7 31.38 46.82 9.40
C ILE A 7 30.48 46.17 8.35
N ASP A 8 30.26 46.82 7.21
CA ASP A 8 29.37 46.30 6.17
C ASP A 8 29.94 45.01 5.54
N ASP A 9 31.22 45.01 5.16
CA ASP A 9 31.93 43.83 4.64
C ASP A 9 31.99 42.69 5.69
N PHE A 10 32.06 43.03 6.98
CA PHE A 10 32.04 42.07 8.08
C PHE A 10 30.66 41.46 8.31
N CYS A 11 29.58 42.25 8.15
CA CYS A 11 28.21 41.76 8.22
C CYS A 11 27.90 40.80 7.07
N GLU A 12 28.40 41.08 5.86
CA GLU A 12 28.27 40.17 4.71
C GLU A 12 29.05 38.87 4.93
N ALA A 13 30.29 38.95 5.43
CA ALA A 13 31.12 37.77 5.67
C ALA A 13 30.62 36.85 6.80
N THR A 14 29.95 37.43 7.81
CA THR A 14 29.47 36.68 8.99
C THR A 14 27.97 36.41 8.96
N ASN A 15 27.24 36.99 8.00
CA ASN A 15 25.80 36.93 7.86
C ASN A 15 25.05 37.35 9.15
N LEU A 16 25.63 38.30 9.89
CA LEU A 16 25.09 38.85 11.13
C LEU A 16 24.50 40.24 10.87
N LYS A 17 23.36 40.52 11.50
CA LYS A 17 22.72 41.84 11.41
C LYS A 17 23.62 42.92 12.03
N ARG A 18 23.70 44.08 11.37
CA ARG A 18 24.48 45.25 11.80
C ARG A 18 24.27 45.61 13.28
N GLU A 19 23.03 45.55 13.74
CA GLU A 19 22.65 45.80 15.14
C GLU A 19 23.33 44.85 16.15
N LEU A 20 23.58 43.60 15.78
CA LEU A 20 24.25 42.63 16.65
C LEU A 20 25.76 42.88 16.67
N VAL A 21 26.34 43.28 15.53
CA VAL A 21 27.76 43.62 15.44
C VAL A 21 28.05 44.89 16.27
N GLU A 22 27.18 45.88 16.21
CA GLU A 22 27.27 47.10 17.03
C GLU A 22 27.14 46.79 18.54
N LYS A 23 26.23 45.89 18.93
CA LYS A 23 26.14 45.41 20.32
C LYS A 23 27.41 44.67 20.76
N LEU A 24 28.01 43.86 19.89
CA LEU A 24 29.24 43.13 20.21
C LEU A 24 30.48 44.04 20.31
N ILE A 25 30.47 45.17 19.58
CA ILE A 25 31.44 46.26 19.74
C ILE A 25 31.22 46.98 21.08
N ALA A 26 29.96 47.32 21.41
CA ALA A 26 29.60 47.97 22.67
C ALA A 26 29.94 47.10 23.89
N ASP A 27 29.74 45.79 23.78
CA ASP A 27 30.10 44.78 24.79
C ASP A 27 31.62 44.52 24.88
N LYS A 28 32.45 45.26 24.11
CA LYS A 28 33.92 45.13 24.03
C LYS A 28 34.43 43.74 23.60
N LYS A 29 33.57 42.91 22.99
CA LYS A 29 33.92 41.56 22.52
C LYS A 29 34.61 41.59 21.16
N LEU A 30 34.44 42.67 20.40
CA LEU A 30 35.13 42.91 19.14
C LEU A 30 36.04 44.14 19.29
N LYS A 31 37.30 44.00 18.85
CA LYS A 31 38.22 45.13 18.78
C LYS A 31 37.83 45.99 17.57
N SER A 32 37.21 47.12 17.83
CA SER A 32 36.90 48.14 16.83
C SER A 32 37.91 49.29 16.89
N ARG A 33 38.38 49.76 15.75
CA ARG A 33 39.14 51.00 15.62
C ARG A 33 38.36 51.95 14.74
N GLU A 34 38.18 53.18 15.20
CA GLU A 34 37.59 54.27 14.42
C GLU A 34 38.72 55.13 13.86
N GLU A 35 38.83 55.20 12.53
CA GLU A 35 39.78 56.05 11.85
C GLU A 35 39.04 56.74 10.70
N ASN A 36 38.98 58.08 10.72
CA ASN A 36 38.29 58.91 9.73
C ASN A 36 36.79 58.60 9.53
N GLY A 37 36.03 58.40 10.61
CA GLY A 37 34.57 58.26 10.57
C GLY A 37 34.07 56.92 10.00
N VAL A 38 34.96 55.93 9.83
CA VAL A 38 34.60 54.57 9.40
C VAL A 38 35.08 53.58 10.47
N ILE A 39 34.16 52.76 10.96
CA ILE A 39 34.44 51.77 12.00
C ILE A 39 35.00 50.51 11.33
N LEU A 40 36.22 50.14 11.72
CA LEU A 40 36.94 48.97 11.22
C LEU A 40 36.98 47.91 12.33
N VAL A 41 36.64 46.67 11.98
CA VAL A 41 36.54 45.51 12.88
C VAL A 41 37.64 44.50 12.53
N ASP A 42 38.41 44.06 13.53
CA ASP A 42 39.44 43.04 13.34
C ASP A 42 38.81 41.64 13.20
N ALA A 43 38.98 41.01 12.04
CA ALA A 43 38.43 39.68 11.75
C ALA A 43 39.24 38.52 12.37
N THR A 44 40.45 38.77 12.87
CA THR A 44 41.30 37.72 13.45
C THR A 44 40.94 37.38 14.90
N SER A 45 40.38 38.33 15.64
CA SER A 45 39.86 38.11 16.99
C SER A 45 38.49 37.42 16.99
N SER A 46 37.72 37.55 15.91
CA SER A 46 36.35 37.05 15.79
C SER A 46 36.28 35.53 15.69
N THR A 47 37.19 34.89 14.95
CA THR A 47 37.24 33.41 14.86
C THR A 47 37.58 32.77 16.21
N ASN A 48 38.47 33.38 16.99
CA ASN A 48 38.81 32.91 18.34
C ASN A 48 37.71 33.19 19.40
N ALA A 49 36.90 34.23 19.19
CA ALA A 49 35.74 34.52 20.05
C ALA A 49 34.55 33.57 19.78
N ILE A 50 34.41 33.07 18.54
CA ILE A 50 33.39 32.09 18.17
C ILE A 50 33.75 30.69 18.69
N ILE A 51 35.05 30.35 18.80
CA ILE A 51 35.52 29.05 19.32
C ILE A 51 35.45 29.00 20.86
N LYS A 52 35.45 30.14 21.57
CA LYS A 52 35.23 30.19 23.02
C LYS A 52 33.73 30.24 23.38
N LYS A 53 32.98 29.26 22.88
CA LYS A 53 31.60 28.97 23.28
C LYS A 53 31.47 27.57 23.90
N GLU A 54 32.42 27.18 24.73
CA GLU A 54 32.26 26.03 25.62
C GLU A 54 32.85 26.42 26.98
N ASP A 55 32.15 27.32 27.65
CA ASP A 55 32.06 27.48 29.10
C ASP A 55 31.02 28.60 29.34
N VAL A 56 29.86 28.43 28.69
CA VAL A 56 28.65 29.06 29.20
C VAL A 56 28.34 28.23 30.43
N ASP A 57 28.56 28.85 31.59
CA ASP A 57 28.04 28.43 32.88
C ASP A 57 26.52 28.25 32.72
N VAL A 58 26.13 27.04 32.29
CA VAL A 58 24.76 26.57 32.32
C VAL A 58 24.43 26.63 33.79
N PRO A 59 23.46 27.45 34.23
CA PRO A 59 23.07 27.45 35.63
C PRO A 59 22.74 26.00 35.91
N VAL A 60 23.47 25.37 36.84
CA VAL A 60 23.36 23.93 37.14
C VAL A 60 21.88 23.65 37.32
N LEU A 61 21.27 23.17 36.24
CA LEU A 61 19.86 22.89 36.20
C LEU A 61 19.77 21.70 37.13
N SER A 62 19.02 21.87 38.22
CA SER A 62 18.85 20.88 39.29
C SER A 62 18.79 19.49 38.68
N GLN A 63 19.48 18.51 39.27
CA GLN A 63 19.57 17.13 38.76
C GLN A 63 18.19 16.55 38.34
N GLU A 64 17.11 17.02 38.97
CA GLU A 64 15.70 16.80 38.59
C GLU A 64 15.33 17.33 37.19
N THR A 65 15.65 18.57 36.84
CA THR A 65 15.32 19.16 35.52
C THR A 65 16.02 18.45 34.36
N ASN A 66 17.29 18.07 34.52
CA ASN A 66 18.01 17.24 33.54
C ASN A 66 17.42 15.82 33.46
N ALA A 67 16.97 15.24 34.58
CA ALA A 67 16.27 13.95 34.58
C ALA A 67 14.90 14.02 33.87
N HIS A 68 14.16 15.12 33.99
CA HIS A 68 12.90 15.35 33.27
C HIS A 68 13.12 15.48 31.76
N ILE A 69 14.19 16.17 31.32
CA ILE A 69 14.53 16.29 29.89
C ILE A 69 14.93 14.91 29.32
N ALA A 70 15.78 14.16 30.01
CA ALA A 70 16.17 12.80 29.59
C ALA A 70 14.98 11.82 29.57
N PHE A 71 14.03 11.96 30.50
CA PHE A 71 12.80 11.18 30.50
C PHE A 71 11.88 11.54 29.32
N ALA A 72 11.76 12.83 28.99
CA ALA A 72 11.00 13.29 27.83
C ALA A 72 11.61 12.76 26.52
N GLU A 73 12.93 12.84 26.34
CA GLU A 73 13.63 12.30 25.18
C GLU A 73 13.42 10.78 25.04
N LYS A 74 13.55 10.03 26.14
CA LYS A 74 13.31 8.57 26.13
C LYS A 74 11.86 8.23 25.80
N THR A 75 10.92 9.03 26.31
CA THR A 75 9.49 8.84 26.03
C THR A 75 9.17 9.17 24.58
N ILE A 76 9.68 10.28 24.04
CA ILE A 76 9.54 10.66 22.62
C ILE A 76 10.16 9.60 21.72
N GLY A 77 11.36 9.12 22.04
CA GLY A 77 12.03 8.05 21.28
C GLY A 77 11.24 6.74 21.32
N THR A 78 10.61 6.41 22.45
CA THR A 78 9.75 5.23 22.56
C THR A 78 8.48 5.39 21.74
N ILE A 79 7.84 6.56 21.77
CA ILE A 79 6.66 6.88 20.96
C ILE A 79 6.98 6.80 19.46
N LEU A 80 8.11 7.36 19.03
CA LEU A 80 8.55 7.32 17.64
C LEU A 80 8.81 5.88 17.18
N ASN A 81 9.52 5.09 17.97
CA ASN A 81 9.76 3.66 17.68
C ASN A 81 8.43 2.88 17.60
N LEU A 82 7.47 3.20 18.45
CA LEU A 82 6.14 2.56 18.38
C LEU A 82 5.39 2.98 17.11
N HIS A 83 5.44 4.25 16.72
CA HIS A 83 4.84 4.72 15.46
C HIS A 83 5.48 4.08 14.23
N GLU A 84 6.81 3.96 14.22
CA GLU A 84 7.54 3.28 13.15
C GLU A 84 7.09 1.83 13.01
N LYS A 85 7.00 1.09 14.11
CA LYS A 85 6.49 -0.30 14.10
C LYS A 85 5.04 -0.41 13.67
N VAL A 86 4.19 0.55 14.06
CA VAL A 86 2.78 0.57 13.63
C VAL A 86 2.67 0.88 12.15
N LEU A 87 3.55 1.71 11.59
CA LEU A 87 3.61 1.98 10.15
C LEU A 87 4.09 0.74 9.39
N GLU A 88 5.18 0.11 9.84
CA GLU A 88 5.71 -1.12 9.25
C GLU A 88 4.64 -2.23 9.24
N ALA A 89 3.95 -2.47 10.36
CA ALA A 89 2.88 -3.46 10.44
C ALA A 89 1.68 -3.13 9.50
N LYS A 90 1.40 -1.85 9.26
CA LYS A 90 0.37 -1.43 8.30
C LYS A 90 0.82 -1.71 6.87
N ASP A 91 2.06 -1.36 6.54
CA ASP A 91 2.62 -1.60 5.21
C ASP A 91 2.70 -3.10 4.90
N ASP A 92 3.10 -3.93 5.86
CA ASP A 92 3.10 -5.39 5.77
C ASP A 92 1.68 -5.94 5.56
N SER A 93 0.70 -5.42 6.31
CA SER A 93 -0.70 -5.82 6.14
C SER A 93 -1.24 -5.43 4.76
N ILE A 94 -0.90 -4.24 4.27
CA ILE A 94 -1.29 -3.79 2.92
C ILE A 94 -0.63 -4.66 1.85
N ALA A 95 0.66 -4.98 2.01
CA ALA A 95 1.37 -5.86 1.11
C ALA A 95 0.74 -7.26 1.08
N SER A 96 0.46 -7.84 2.24
CA SER A 96 -0.22 -9.14 2.36
C SER A 96 -1.60 -9.13 1.69
N LEU A 97 -2.41 -8.10 1.91
CA LEU A 97 -3.72 -7.96 1.28
C LEU A 97 -3.63 -7.77 -0.24
N LYS A 98 -2.59 -7.08 -0.73
CA LYS A 98 -2.36 -6.90 -2.16
C LYS A 98 -1.94 -8.20 -2.82
N ASP A 99 -1.07 -8.97 -2.17
CA ASP A 99 -0.63 -10.28 -2.66
C ASP A 99 -1.78 -11.28 -2.66
N GLU A 100 -2.63 -11.28 -1.63
CA GLU A 100 -3.85 -12.08 -1.60
C GLU A 100 -4.82 -11.69 -2.72
N ASN A 101 -5.06 -10.40 -2.94
CA ASN A 101 -5.89 -9.94 -4.06
C ASN A 101 -5.33 -10.37 -5.42
N LYS A 102 -4.00 -10.34 -5.59
CA LYS A 102 -3.36 -10.84 -6.80
C LYS A 102 -3.57 -12.34 -6.94
N PHE A 103 -3.34 -13.10 -5.88
CA PHE A 103 -3.57 -14.54 -5.86
C PHE A 103 -5.02 -14.90 -6.23
N LEU A 104 -6.00 -14.21 -5.64
CA LEU A 104 -7.42 -14.40 -5.94
C LEU A 104 -7.74 -14.07 -7.40
N LYS A 105 -7.15 -13.01 -7.95
CA LYS A 105 -7.32 -12.64 -9.35
C LYS A 105 -6.72 -13.70 -10.29
N ASP A 106 -5.54 -14.21 -9.98
CA ASP A 106 -4.88 -15.25 -10.76
C ASP A 106 -5.67 -16.58 -10.69
N ALA A 107 -6.18 -16.94 -9.51
CA ALA A 107 -7.06 -18.09 -9.32
C ALA A 107 -8.38 -17.95 -10.11
N LEU A 108 -8.95 -16.74 -10.15
CA LEU A 108 -10.16 -16.46 -10.92
C LEU A 108 -9.92 -16.67 -12.42
N TYR A 109 -8.82 -16.16 -12.97
CA TYR A 109 -8.50 -16.38 -14.37
C TYR A 109 -8.27 -17.86 -14.69
N SER A 110 -7.56 -18.58 -13.82
CA SER A 110 -7.36 -20.02 -13.98
C SER A 110 -8.68 -20.79 -13.99
N MET A 111 -9.63 -20.41 -13.12
CA MET A 111 -10.95 -21.05 -13.07
C MET A 111 -11.78 -20.73 -14.33
N GLN A 112 -11.65 -19.52 -14.88
CA GLN A 112 -12.29 -19.14 -16.14
C GLN A 112 -11.74 -19.95 -17.32
N GLU A 113 -10.43 -20.14 -17.40
CA GLU A 113 -9.80 -20.97 -18.44
C GLU A 113 -10.30 -22.41 -18.36
N LEU A 114 -10.37 -22.98 -17.17
CA LEU A 114 -10.91 -24.33 -16.95
C LEU A 114 -12.39 -24.43 -17.34
N TYR A 115 -13.19 -23.42 -17.01
CA TYR A 115 -14.61 -23.37 -17.40
C TYR A 115 -14.79 -23.30 -18.92
N ASP A 116 -13.98 -22.51 -19.62
CA ASP A 116 -14.02 -22.40 -21.08
C ASP A 116 -13.65 -23.75 -21.75
N ASP A 117 -12.68 -24.46 -21.19
CA ASP A 117 -12.28 -25.78 -21.68
C ASP A 117 -13.34 -26.85 -21.40
N ASP A 118 -13.96 -26.84 -20.21
CA ASP A 118 -15.09 -27.69 -19.90
C ASP A 118 -16.28 -27.41 -20.83
N GLN A 119 -16.54 -26.15 -21.15
CA GLN A 119 -17.60 -25.78 -22.10
C GLN A 119 -17.33 -26.34 -23.50
N LYS A 120 -16.08 -26.27 -23.99
CA LYS A 120 -15.69 -26.90 -25.27
C LYS A 120 -15.83 -28.42 -25.20
N GLY A 121 -15.41 -29.04 -24.09
CA GLY A 121 -15.55 -30.47 -23.86
C GLY A 121 -17.02 -30.92 -23.89
N ALA A 122 -17.91 -30.17 -23.23
CA ALA A 122 -19.34 -30.44 -23.24
C ALA A 122 -19.96 -30.31 -24.64
N GLN A 123 -19.54 -29.32 -25.43
CA GLN A 123 -19.98 -29.18 -26.83
C GLN A 123 -19.53 -30.37 -27.67
N PHE A 124 -18.25 -30.78 -27.55
CA PHE A 124 -17.72 -31.93 -28.26
C PHE A 124 -18.47 -33.23 -27.92
N LEU A 125 -18.76 -33.47 -26.62
CA LEU A 125 -19.54 -34.63 -26.19
C LEU A 125 -20.98 -34.59 -26.74
N ARG A 126 -21.61 -33.42 -26.80
CA ARG A 126 -22.94 -33.26 -27.41
C ARG A 126 -22.91 -33.59 -28.91
N GLU A 127 -21.89 -33.16 -29.63
CA GLU A 127 -21.74 -33.50 -31.05
C GLU A 127 -21.52 -35.00 -31.28
N GLN A 128 -20.67 -35.65 -30.47
CA GLN A 128 -20.47 -37.09 -30.54
C GLN A 128 -21.75 -37.87 -30.23
N LEU A 129 -22.48 -37.44 -29.20
CA LEU A 129 -23.77 -38.04 -28.83
C LEU A 129 -24.77 -37.91 -29.98
N ALA A 130 -24.86 -36.75 -30.62
CA ALA A 130 -25.74 -36.53 -31.78
C ALA A 130 -25.36 -37.45 -32.96
N ARG A 131 -24.07 -37.58 -33.28
CA ARG A 131 -23.60 -38.51 -34.33
C ARG A 131 -23.93 -39.96 -34.00
N SER A 132 -23.72 -40.39 -32.76
CA SER A 132 -24.04 -41.76 -32.33
C SER A 132 -25.55 -42.03 -32.40
N GLN A 133 -26.39 -41.05 -32.04
CA GLN A 133 -27.84 -41.15 -32.19
C GLN A 133 -28.24 -41.27 -33.67
N GLU A 134 -27.65 -40.48 -34.56
CA GLU A 134 -27.88 -40.57 -36.01
C GLU A 134 -27.47 -41.94 -36.55
N GLU A 135 -26.28 -42.45 -36.18
CA GLU A 135 -25.81 -43.77 -36.56
C GLU A 135 -26.78 -44.87 -36.10
N LEU A 136 -27.27 -44.81 -34.85
CA LEU A 136 -28.28 -45.73 -34.33
C LEU A 136 -29.59 -45.66 -35.11
N GLU A 137 -30.06 -44.46 -35.47
CA GLU A 137 -31.23 -44.31 -36.31
C GLU A 137 -31.03 -44.93 -37.70
N THR A 138 -29.86 -44.70 -38.32
CA THR A 138 -29.56 -45.32 -39.62
C THR A 138 -29.51 -46.84 -39.51
N LEU A 139 -28.98 -47.38 -38.41
CA LEU A 139 -28.91 -48.83 -38.19
C LEU A 139 -30.30 -49.40 -37.95
N LYS A 140 -31.17 -48.73 -37.17
CA LYS A 140 -32.58 -49.09 -37.01
C LYS A 140 -33.33 -49.07 -38.34
N ARG A 141 -33.12 -48.05 -39.18
CA ARG A 141 -33.72 -47.96 -40.52
C ARG A 141 -33.23 -49.10 -41.43
N LYS A 142 -31.92 -49.37 -41.47
CA LYS A 142 -31.32 -50.47 -42.24
C LYS A 142 -31.85 -51.83 -41.76
N TYR A 143 -31.88 -52.06 -40.45
CA TYR A 143 -32.44 -53.29 -39.88
C TYR A 143 -33.91 -53.46 -40.24
N ARG A 144 -34.73 -52.41 -40.10
CA ARG A 144 -36.14 -52.45 -40.51
C ARG A 144 -36.30 -52.69 -42.02
N LEU A 145 -35.39 -52.24 -42.87
CA LEU A 145 -35.45 -52.53 -44.30
C LEU A 145 -35.09 -54.00 -44.61
N MET A 146 -34.04 -54.52 -43.95
CA MET A 146 -33.53 -55.87 -44.16
C MET A 146 -34.41 -56.96 -43.52
N TRP A 147 -35.01 -56.64 -42.37
CA TRP A 147 -35.84 -57.53 -41.56
C TRP A 147 -37.31 -57.10 -41.51
N GLY A 148 -37.72 -56.18 -42.39
CA GLY A 148 -39.03 -55.50 -42.48
C GLY A 148 -40.25 -56.34 -42.80
N ARG A 149 -40.23 -57.63 -42.43
CA ARG A 149 -41.43 -58.44 -42.26
C ARG A 149 -41.51 -59.20 -40.93
N ALA A 150 -40.51 -59.11 -40.06
CA ALA A 150 -40.52 -59.81 -38.79
C ALA A 150 -40.27 -58.82 -37.64
N GLY A 151 -41.34 -58.20 -37.13
CA GLY A 151 -41.26 -57.43 -35.88
C GLY A 151 -42.13 -56.19 -35.81
N ASP A 152 -43.38 -56.23 -36.32
CA ASP A 152 -44.43 -55.50 -35.61
C ASP A 152 -44.43 -56.02 -34.17
N LYS A 153 -44.12 -55.16 -33.21
CA LYS A 153 -43.94 -55.44 -31.76
C LYS A 153 -42.55 -55.94 -31.34
N VAL A 154 -41.58 -55.02 -31.32
CA VAL A 154 -40.59 -55.03 -30.23
C VAL A 154 -40.63 -53.65 -29.60
N GLU A 155 -41.51 -53.51 -28.60
CA GLU A 155 -41.48 -52.38 -27.67
C GLU A 155 -40.14 -52.42 -26.95
N LEU A 156 -39.22 -51.55 -27.35
CA LEU A 156 -38.03 -51.27 -26.54
C LEU A 156 -38.49 -50.41 -25.36
N SER A 157 -38.29 -50.93 -24.16
CA SER A 157 -38.72 -50.37 -22.87
C SER A 157 -38.43 -48.87 -22.71
N PRO A 158 -39.32 -48.11 -22.05
CA PRO A 158 -39.17 -46.67 -21.88
C PRO A 158 -38.19 -46.38 -20.74
N LEU A 159 -36.90 -46.29 -21.05
CA LEU A 159 -35.86 -45.85 -20.10
C LEU A 159 -35.63 -44.34 -20.11
N VAL A 160 -36.48 -43.57 -20.79
CA VAL A 160 -36.55 -42.11 -20.64
C VAL A 160 -38.01 -41.75 -20.43
N LYS A 161 -38.51 -42.01 -19.21
CA LYS A 161 -39.60 -41.18 -18.70
C LYS A 161 -38.99 -39.81 -18.49
N ASP A 162 -39.41 -38.87 -19.34
CA ASP A 162 -39.32 -37.45 -19.11
C ASP A 162 -39.61 -37.13 -17.63
N GLU A 163 -38.58 -36.74 -16.87
CA GLU A 163 -38.74 -36.07 -15.59
C GLU A 163 -39.07 -34.57 -15.76
N SER A 164 -39.55 -34.18 -16.94
CA SER A 164 -40.10 -32.85 -17.19
C SER A 164 -41.60 -32.77 -16.81
N LYS A 165 -41.98 -33.32 -15.65
CA LYS A 165 -43.19 -32.92 -14.93
C LYS A 165 -42.79 -32.15 -13.68
N LYS A 166 -42.46 -30.87 -13.87
CA LYS A 166 -42.61 -29.87 -12.81
C LYS A 166 -44.09 -29.90 -12.39
N PRO A 167 -44.43 -30.19 -11.12
CA PRO A 167 -45.77 -29.93 -10.65
C PRO A 167 -45.94 -28.41 -10.54
N ASP A 168 -46.93 -27.89 -11.25
CA ASP A 168 -47.48 -26.56 -11.02
C ASP A 168 -47.94 -26.46 -9.57
N SER A 169 -47.18 -25.77 -8.73
CA SER A 169 -47.66 -25.25 -7.46
C SER A 169 -48.27 -23.87 -7.73
N GLN A 170 -49.51 -23.86 -8.21
CA GLN A 170 -50.38 -22.71 -8.06
C GLN A 170 -50.93 -22.71 -6.63
N SER A 171 -50.50 -21.71 -5.87
CA SER A 171 -51.29 -20.88 -4.96
C SER A 171 -52.51 -21.52 -4.30
N GLN A 172 -52.40 -21.82 -3.01
CA GLN A 172 -53.48 -21.53 -2.07
C GLN A 172 -52.93 -20.58 -1.00
N GLU A 173 -53.44 -19.35 -1.06
CA GLU A 173 -53.61 -18.48 0.09
C GLU A 173 -54.53 -19.18 1.09
N GLU A 174 -54.09 -19.24 2.35
CA GLU A 174 -54.87 -19.30 3.60
C GLU A 174 -53.84 -19.01 4.70
N GLU A 175 -53.70 -17.75 5.14
CA GLU A 175 -54.38 -17.16 6.29
C GLU A 175 -54.20 -17.96 7.61
N ASP A 176 -53.70 -17.23 8.63
CA ASP A 176 -53.74 -17.53 10.07
C ASP A 176 -52.82 -18.61 10.68
N ALA A 177 -51.76 -18.17 11.39
CA ALA A 177 -51.78 -18.09 12.86
C ALA A 177 -50.37 -18.09 13.50
N LYS A 178 -50.12 -17.04 14.29
CA LYS A 178 -49.11 -16.86 15.36
C LYS A 178 -47.65 -16.58 15.01
#